data_AF-A0A163F1N0-F1
#
_entry.id   AF-A0A163F1N0-F1
#
_cell.length_a   1.000
_cell.length_b   1.000
_cell.length_c   1.000
_cell.angle_alpha   90.00
_cell.angle_beta   90.00
_cell.angle_gamma   90.00
#
_symmetry.space_group_name_H-M   'P 1'
#
loop_
_entity.id
_entity.type
_entity.pdbx_description
1 polymer ?
#
loop_
_entity_poly.entity_id
_entity_poly.type
_entity_poly.pdbx_seq_one_letter_code
_entity_poly.pdbx_strand_id
1 'polypeptide(L)' 'MTQYKESIHLFLAAILAGYAILGLFLLVPAILPLGPLFTLLVIIVAILIVLFALAIILKALAKLFKFGKY' A
#
# COMPACT_ATOMS: atom_id res chain seq x y z
N MET A 1 -26.88 -3.41 6.46
CA MET A 1 -26.15 -2.12 6.41
C MET A 1 -24.68 -2.19 6.84
N THR A 2 -24.25 -3.16 7.66
CA THR A 2 -22.86 -3.28 8.15
C THR A 2 -21.82 -3.68 7.09
N GLN A 3 -22.18 -4.57 6.16
CA GLN A 3 -21.29 -5.07 5.09
C GLN A 3 -20.82 -3.98 4.10
N TYR A 4 -21.65 -2.96 3.87
CA TYR A 4 -21.32 -1.85 2.96
C TYR A 4 -20.29 -0.90 3.59
N LYS A 5 -20.50 -0.54 4.86
CA LYS A 5 -19.57 0.32 5.63
C LYS A 5 -18.17 -0.29 5.74
N GLU A 6 -18.10 -1.59 6.00
CA GLU A 6 -16.82 -2.31 6.10
C GLU A 6 -16.07 -2.36 4.76
N SER A 7 -16.81 -2.40 3.64
CA SER A 7 -16.23 -2.38 2.30
C SER A 7 -15.64 -1.01 1.96
N ILE A 8 -16.30 0.09 2.35
CA ILE A 8 -15.78 1.46 2.16
C ILE A 8 -14.42 1.63 2.85
N HIS A 9 -14.29 1.15 4.10
CA HIS A 9 -13.02 1.25 4.84
C HIS A 9 -11.89 0.47 4.14
N LEU A 10 -12.17 -0.70 3.56
CA LEU A 10 -11.19 -1.47 2.80
C LEU A 10 -10.76 -0.77 1.50
N PHE A 11 -11.69 -0.15 0.77
CA PHE A 11 -11.35 0.61 -0.44
C PHE A 11 -10.55 1.87 -0.13
N LEU A 12 -10.91 2.62 0.91
CA LEU A 12 -10.14 3.77 1.38
C LEU A 12 -8.72 3.36 1.80
N ALA A 13 -8.59 2.24 2.53
CA ALA A 13 -7.28 1.71 2.90
C ALA A 13 -6.45 1.31 1.67
N ALA A 14 -7.08 0.76 0.62
CA ALA A 14 -6.40 0.43 -0.63
C ALA A 14 -5.94 1.69 -1.41
N ILE A 15 -6.76 2.74 -1.45
CA ILE A 15 -6.38 4.03 -2.05
C ILE A 15 -5.19 4.63 -1.29
N LEU A 16 -5.26 4.65 0.05
CA LEU A 16 -4.18 5.15 0.89
C LEU A 16 -2.90 4.34 0.73
N ALA A 17 -3.01 3.01 0.63
CA ALA A 17 -1.88 2.12 0.32
C ALA A 17 -1.25 2.44 -1.04
N GLY A 18 -2.06 2.73 -2.06
CA GLY A 18 -1.58 3.21 -3.36
C GLY A 18 -0.78 4.52 -3.24
N TYR A 19 -1.31 5.51 -2.50
CA TYR A 19 -0.59 6.76 -2.23
C TYR A 19 0.70 6.53 -1.44
N ALA A 20 0.72 5.59 -0.49
CA ALA A 20 1.93 5.25 0.25
C ALA A 20 3.03 4.70 -0.67
N ILE A 21 2.68 3.87 -1.66
CA ILE A 21 3.63 3.36 -2.67
C ILE A 21 4.15 4.51 -3.54
N LEU A 22 3.28 5.40 -4.01
CA LEU A 22 3.68 6.56 -4.81
C LEU A 22 4.59 7.51 -4.03
N GLY A 23 4.26 7.76 -2.76
CA GLY A 23 5.09 8.53 -1.84
C GLY A 23 6.46 7.88 -1.65
N LEU A 24 6.51 6.56 -1.47
CA LEU A 24 7.76 5.80 -1.41
C LEU A 24 8.61 5.97 -2.67
N PHE A 25 7.98 5.89 -3.84
CA PHE A 25 8.69 6.03 -5.12
C PHE A 25 9.34 7.41 -5.29
N LEU A 26 8.71 8.47 -4.78
CA LEU A 26 9.27 9.82 -4.76
C LEU A 26 10.29 10.00 -3.63
N LEU A 27 10.06 9.39 -2.47
CA LEU A 27 10.89 9.55 -1.29
C LEU A 27 12.24 8.83 -1.48
N VAL A 28 12.22 7.56 -1.88
CA VAL A 28 13.41 6.69 -2.02
C VAL A 28 14.58 7.39 -2.73
N PRO A 29 14.44 7.96 -3.94
CA PRO A 29 15.57 8.60 -4.62
C PRO A 29 16.11 9.83 -3.89
N ALA A 30 15.27 10.54 -3.12
CA ALA A 30 15.70 11.68 -2.32
C ALA A 30 16.48 11.28 -1.05
N ILE A 31 16.28 10.07 -0.53
CA ILE A 31 16.96 9.55 0.68
C ILE A 31 18.22 8.72 0.37
N LEU A 32 18.38 8.22 -0.86
CA LEU A 32 19.58 7.50 -1.31
C LEU A 32 20.93 8.21 -1.03
N PRO A 33 21.07 9.55 -1.12
CA PRO A 33 22.37 10.19 -0.91
C PRO A 33 22.80 10.33 0.57
N LEU A 34 21.97 9.93 1.55
CA LEU A 34 22.28 10.07 2.99
C LEU A 34 23.28 9.03 3.53
N GLY A 35 23.74 8.09 2.71
CA GLY A 35 24.78 7.12 3.05
C GLY A 35 24.28 5.67 3.14
N PRO A 36 25.19 4.69 3.09
CA PRO A 36 24.86 3.28 2.83
C PRO A 36 24.04 2.61 3.94
N LEU A 37 24.29 2.94 5.21
CA LEU A 37 23.53 2.40 6.34
C LEU A 37 22.07 2.89 6.33
N PHE A 38 21.86 4.18 6.06
CA PHE A 38 20.52 4.76 5.93
C PHE A 38 19.77 4.19 4.73
N THR A 39 20.44 4.03 3.60
CA THR A 39 19.87 3.40 2.40
C THR A 39 19.40 1.97 2.70
N LEU A 40 20.19 1.17 3.41
CA LEU A 40 19.82 -0.20 3.77
C LEU A 40 18.57 -0.23 4.67
N LEU A 41 18.51 0.66 5.67
CA LEU A 41 17.35 0.81 6.55
C LEU A 41 16.09 1.21 5.75
N VAL A 42 16.21 2.21 4.87
CA VAL A 42 15.13 2.68 4.00
C VAL A 42 14.62 1.54 3.12
N ILE A 43 15.50 0.73 2.54
CA ILE A 43 15.12 -0.39 1.67
C ILE A 43 14.30 -1.43 2.46
N ILE A 44 14.74 -1.81 3.67
CA ILE A 44 14.01 -2.77 4.51
C ILE A 44 12.60 -2.23 4.84
N VAL A 45 12.51 -0.97 5.26
CA VAL A 45 11.23 -0.32 5.57
C VAL A 45 10.34 -0.23 4.34
N ALA A 46 10.89 0.14 3.18
CA ALA A 46 10.17 0.20 1.93
C ALA A 46 9.58 -1.16 1.54
N ILE A 47 10.36 -2.24 1.67
CA ILE A 47 9.89 -3.61 1.39
C ILE A 47 8.71 -3.97 2.30
N LEU A 48 8.79 -3.66 3.60
CA LEU A 48 7.68 -3.93 4.53
C LEU A 48 6.41 -3.15 4.15
N ILE A 49 6.54 -1.86 3.83
CA ILE A 49 5.40 -1.03 3.41
C ILE A 49 4.78 -1.58 2.12
N VAL A 50 5.60 -1.94 1.14
CA VAL A 50 5.14 -2.49 -0.15
C VAL A 50 4.39 -3.81 0.06
N LEU A 51 4.90 -4.72 0.90
CA LEU A 51 4.22 -5.98 1.24
C LEU A 51 2.84 -5.73 1.87
N PHE A 52 2.76 -4.82 2.84
CA PHE A 52 1.49 -4.45 3.47
C PHE A 52 0.52 -3.80 2.48
N ALA A 53 1.01 -2.88 1.66
CA ALA A 53 0.20 -2.20 0.66
C ALA A 53 -0.37 -3.19 -0.36
N LEU A 54 0.45 -4.11 -0.87
CA LEU A 54 0.00 -5.18 -1.78
C LEU A 54 -1.07 -6.06 -1.14
N ALA A 55 -0.89 -6.48 0.11
CA ALA A 55 -1.90 -7.30 0.80
C ALA A 55 -3.25 -6.60 0.91
N ILE A 56 -3.26 -5.29 1.22
CA ILE A 56 -4.48 -4.48 1.32
C ILE A 56 -5.13 -4.31 -0.05
N ILE A 57 -4.34 -3.96 -1.07
CA ILE A 57 -4.82 -3.75 -2.45
C ILE A 57 -5.40 -5.05 -2.99
N LEU A 58 -4.71 -6.18 -2.87
CA LEU A 58 -5.19 -7.49 -3.32
C LEU A 58 -6.46 -7.91 -2.58
N LYS A 59 -6.55 -7.66 -1.26
CA LYS A 59 -7.76 -7.95 -0.48
C LYS A 59 -8.95 -7.11 -0.93
N ALA A 60 -8.75 -5.81 -1.17
CA ALA A 60 -9.78 -4.92 -1.70
C ALA A 60 -10.20 -5.33 -3.11
N LEU A 61 -9.25 -5.68 -3.97
CA LEU A 61 -9.49 -6.10 -5.34
C LEU A 61 -10.22 -7.44 -5.40
N ALA A 62 -9.85 -8.42 -4.59
CA ALA A 62 -10.56 -9.70 -4.48
C ALA A 62 -12.01 -9.51 -4.02
N LYS A 63 -12.27 -8.55 -3.11
CA LYS A 63 -13.63 -8.20 -2.68
C LYS A 63 -14.42 -7.52 -3.81
N LEU A 64 -13.78 -6.65 -4.59
CA LEU A 64 -14.37 -6.00 -5.76
C LEU A 64 -14.76 -7.02 -6.85
N PHE A 65 -13.85 -7.94 -7.19
CA PHE A 65 -14.13 -8.99 -8.18
C PHE A 65 -15.21 -9.97 -7.74
N LYS A 66 -15.36 -10.21 -6.44
CA LYS A 66 -16.51 -10.98 -5.92
C LYS A 66 -17.83 -10.23 -6.05
N PHE A 67 -17.81 -8.90 -5.96
CA PHE A 67 -19.00 -8.06 -6.15
C PHE A 67 -19.37 -7.91 -7.64
N GLY A 68 -18.40 -7.83 -8.55
CA GLY A 68 -18.62 -7.65 -9.98
C GLY A 68 -19.01 -8.91 -10.76
N LYS A 69 -19.22 -10.04 -10.09
CA LYS A 69 -19.58 -11.33 -10.70
C LYS A 69 -21.08 -11.66 -10.60
N TYR A 70 -21.92 -10.64 -10.41
CA TYR A 70 -23.38 -10.71 -10.35
C TYR A 70 -23.98 -9.78 -11.41
#